data_AF-A0A5B2TSP1-F1
#
_entry.id   AF-A0A5B2TSP1-F1
#
_cell.length_a   1.000
_cell.length_b   1.000
_cell.length_c   1.000
_cell.angle_alpha   90.00
_cell.angle_beta   90.00
_cell.angle_gamma   90.00
#
_symmetry.space_group_name_H-M   'P 1'
#
loop_
_entity.id
_entity.type
_entity.pdbx_description
1 polymer ?
#
loop_
_entity_poly.entity_id
_entity_poly.type
_entity_poly.pdbx_seq_one_letter_code
_entity_poly.pdbx_strand_id
1 'polypeptide(L)'
;MEHFGYLVRRLFWLFVTVLSLITVLFITLLTYRTETTIPSKTVSLTVSNSEWRPKNVLAALEDGSTPQRVKVGFLLVSESPENIGPQAPDPNKRYAGNNLSCTNCHLQFGTQAGSGSWVGVANRFPQFGGRANAVGDLQDRINGCMERSMNGKKLPKDSQEILAIVAYMEWLGEDLPQERENEFKGFPKIKIPEVRVDLEKGKSVYDRECLVCHGADGQGIKKTDTSKGYLYPPLWGPDSFNNGAGMHRVITAAEFIKSNMPFGLATYKNPKLTDEEAYHVAGYINSFVRPVKANTEADYPDKKLKPVSTSYGPWADNFSQEQHHFGPFQPIMEYYKENYNIEKVK
;
A
#
# COMPACT_ATOMS: atom_id res chain seq x y z
N MET A 1 72.67 0.81 -67.18
CA MET A 1 71.43 1.54 -67.56
C MET A 1 70.15 0.74 -67.29
N GLU A 2 70.17 -0.61 -67.26
CA GLU A 2 68.95 -1.43 -67.03
C GLU A 2 68.33 -1.29 -65.62
N HIS A 3 69.14 -1.15 -64.57
CA HIS A 3 68.64 -0.99 -63.19
C HIS A 3 67.85 0.31 -62.96
N PHE A 4 68.16 1.38 -63.68
CA PHE A 4 67.46 2.66 -63.56
C PHE A 4 66.07 2.59 -64.21
N GLY A 5 65.96 1.95 -65.37
CA GLY A 5 64.67 1.70 -66.04
C GLY A 5 63.72 0.84 -65.20
N TYR A 6 64.26 -0.16 -64.49
CA TYR A 6 63.47 -1.00 -63.58
C TYR A 6 62.91 -0.21 -62.38
N LEU A 7 63.75 0.64 -61.76
CA LEU A 7 63.35 1.46 -60.62
C LEU A 7 62.28 2.50 -61.01
N VAL A 8 62.46 3.18 -62.14
CA VAL A 8 61.49 4.16 -62.67
C VAL A 8 60.15 3.50 -62.97
N ARG A 9 60.16 2.28 -63.53
CA ARG A 9 58.93 1.53 -63.83
C ARG A 9 58.20 1.09 -62.56
N ARG A 10 58.92 0.68 -61.51
CA ARG A 10 58.32 0.36 -60.19
C ARG A 10 57.76 1.59 -59.50
N LEU A 11 58.48 2.72 -59.51
CA LEU A 11 58.00 3.97 -58.93
C LEU A 11 56.78 4.51 -59.68
N PHE A 12 56.75 4.39 -61.01
CA PHE A 12 55.59 4.74 -61.82
C PHE A 12 54.37 3.88 -61.45
N TRP A 13 54.52 2.56 -61.37
CA TRP A 13 53.43 1.68 -60.96
C TRP A 13 52.94 1.93 -59.54
N LEU A 14 53.85 2.24 -58.61
CA LEU A 14 53.53 2.58 -57.23
C LEU A 14 52.78 3.92 -57.14
N PHE A 15 53.19 4.91 -57.94
CA PHE A 15 52.48 6.19 -58.06
C PHE A 15 51.06 6.00 -58.63
N VAL A 16 50.91 5.20 -59.69
CA VAL A 16 49.60 4.92 -60.30
C VAL A 16 48.68 4.16 -59.34
N THR A 17 49.21 3.23 -58.54
CA THR A 17 48.40 2.50 -57.54
C THR A 17 47.97 3.38 -56.37
N VAL A 18 48.84 4.27 -55.89
CA VAL A 18 48.46 5.23 -54.84
C VAL A 18 47.41 6.21 -55.38
N LEU A 19 47.58 6.69 -56.61
CA LEU A 19 46.63 7.62 -57.23
C LEU A 19 45.25 6.96 -57.46
N SER A 20 45.22 5.69 -57.87
CA SER A 20 43.96 4.97 -58.05
C SER A 20 43.25 4.72 -56.71
N LEU A 21 43.97 4.37 -55.64
CA LEU A 21 43.40 4.21 -54.30
C LEU A 21 42.81 5.51 -53.75
N ILE A 22 43.51 6.64 -53.95
CA ILE A 22 43.00 7.96 -53.55
C ILE A 22 41.73 8.31 -54.34
N THR A 23 41.71 8.02 -55.65
CA THR A 23 40.54 8.28 -56.49
C THR A 23 39.33 7.44 -56.06
N VAL A 24 39.52 6.16 -55.73
CA VAL A 24 38.46 5.28 -55.21
C VAL A 24 37.95 5.77 -53.85
N LEU A 25 38.84 6.17 -52.95
CA LEU A 25 38.46 6.73 -51.65
C LEU A 25 37.62 8.02 -51.83
N PHE A 26 38.04 8.90 -52.73
CA PHE A 26 37.35 10.17 -52.99
C PHE A 26 35.99 9.95 -53.66
N ILE A 27 35.89 9.02 -54.61
CA ILE A 27 34.61 8.61 -55.20
C ILE A 27 33.70 8.02 -54.13
N THR A 28 34.24 7.17 -53.25
CA THR A 28 33.47 6.56 -52.17
C THR A 28 32.95 7.61 -51.21
N LEU A 29 33.77 8.60 -50.80
CA LEU A 29 33.33 9.72 -49.96
C LEU A 29 32.30 10.63 -50.66
N LEU A 30 32.45 10.88 -51.97
CA LEU A 30 31.51 11.71 -52.74
C LEU A 30 30.18 11.02 -53.04
N THR A 31 30.17 9.68 -53.17
CA THR A 31 28.96 8.90 -53.41
C THR A 31 28.36 8.32 -52.13
N TYR A 32 29.03 8.44 -50.99
CA TYR A 32 28.52 8.07 -49.68
C TYR A 32 27.39 9.03 -49.27
N ARG A 33 26.18 8.72 -49.74
CA ARG A 33 24.95 9.26 -49.16
C ARG A 33 24.66 8.46 -47.90
N THR A 34 24.74 9.10 -46.75
CA THR A 34 24.04 8.61 -45.56
C THR A 34 22.55 8.54 -45.90
N GLU A 35 22.03 7.34 -46.12
CA GLU A 35 20.60 7.11 -46.01
C GLU A 35 20.22 7.31 -44.54
N THR A 36 19.96 8.56 -44.15
CA THR A 36 19.00 8.82 -43.07
C THR A 36 17.61 8.52 -43.62
N THR A 37 17.34 7.23 -43.83
CA THR A 37 15.98 6.73 -43.71
C THR A 37 15.65 6.84 -42.23
N ILE A 38 15.04 7.97 -41.84
CA ILE A 38 14.25 7.99 -40.61
C ILE A 38 13.01 7.21 -40.98
N PRO A 39 12.83 5.94 -40.56
CA PRO A 39 11.50 5.37 -40.59
C PRO A 39 10.66 6.30 -39.72
N SER A 40 9.68 6.97 -40.32
CA SER A 40 8.55 7.53 -39.59
C SER A 40 7.76 6.33 -39.05
N LYS A 41 8.34 5.64 -38.08
CA LYS A 41 7.54 5.10 -36.99
C LYS A 41 7.03 6.35 -36.33
N THR A 42 5.76 6.64 -36.53
CA THR A 42 4.94 7.19 -35.47
C THR A 42 5.23 6.31 -34.26
N VAL A 43 6.22 6.72 -33.47
CA VAL A 43 6.43 6.20 -32.14
C VAL A 43 5.19 6.72 -31.44
N SER A 44 4.14 5.90 -31.45
CA SER A 44 3.18 5.92 -30.35
C SER A 44 4.08 5.89 -29.12
N LEU A 45 4.10 7.01 -28.39
CA LEU A 45 4.69 7.11 -27.07
C LEU A 45 3.93 6.10 -26.21
N THR A 46 4.27 4.84 -26.38
CA THR A 46 4.22 3.86 -25.32
C THR A 46 5.31 4.36 -24.38
N VAL A 47 4.91 5.30 -23.51
CA VAL A 47 5.63 5.60 -22.29
C VAL A 47 6.00 4.24 -21.74
N SER A 48 7.29 3.96 -21.67
CA SER A 48 7.75 2.72 -21.10
C SER A 48 7.15 2.65 -19.69
N ASN A 49 6.23 1.72 -19.46
CA ASN A 49 5.56 1.50 -18.17
C ASN A 49 6.55 1.24 -17.01
N SER A 50 7.86 1.13 -17.32
CA SER A 50 8.96 0.98 -16.37
C SER A 50 9.36 2.25 -15.61
N GLU A 51 8.99 3.46 -16.05
CA GLU A 51 9.45 4.71 -15.41
C GLU A 51 8.48 5.29 -14.39
N TRP A 52 7.18 4.96 -14.47
CA TRP A 52 6.19 5.53 -13.55
C TRP A 52 6.43 5.09 -12.09
N ARG A 53 6.35 6.05 -11.16
CA ARG A 53 6.43 5.85 -9.72
C ARG A 53 5.36 6.68 -9.01
N PRO A 54 4.87 6.23 -7.84
CA PRO A 54 4.01 7.06 -7.01
C PRO A 54 4.65 8.42 -6.73
N LYS A 55 3.85 9.49 -6.70
CA LYS A 55 4.35 10.82 -6.38
C LYS A 55 4.95 10.82 -4.96
N ASN A 56 6.10 11.48 -4.79
CA ASN A 56 6.76 11.60 -3.50
C ASN A 56 6.36 12.91 -2.82
N VAL A 57 5.49 12.83 -1.81
CA VAL A 57 4.99 13.99 -1.09
C VAL A 57 6.08 14.77 -0.37
N LEU A 58 7.11 14.11 0.18
CA LEU A 58 8.18 14.82 0.90
C LEU A 58 9.01 15.66 -0.07
N ALA A 59 9.40 15.09 -1.21
CA ALA A 59 10.13 15.83 -2.25
C ALA A 59 9.30 17.01 -2.79
N ALA A 60 8.01 16.78 -3.05
CA ALA A 60 7.11 17.82 -3.54
C ALA A 60 6.82 18.94 -2.51
N LEU A 61 7.01 18.66 -1.21
CA LEU A 61 6.90 19.67 -0.16
C LEU A 61 8.19 20.50 -0.06
N GLU A 62 9.35 19.87 -0.24
CA GLU A 62 10.66 20.53 -0.23
C GLU A 62 10.85 21.49 -1.40
N ASP A 63 10.42 21.11 -2.60
CA ASP A 63 10.52 21.95 -3.81
C ASP A 63 9.35 22.94 -3.98
N GLY A 64 8.33 22.86 -3.11
CA GLY A 64 7.16 23.74 -3.14
C GLY A 64 6.15 23.45 -4.26
N SER A 65 6.28 22.33 -4.98
CA SER A 65 5.38 21.94 -6.07
C SER A 65 4.04 21.34 -5.61
N THR A 66 3.91 20.97 -4.32
CA THR A 66 2.68 20.35 -3.80
C THR A 66 1.48 21.31 -3.84
N PRO A 67 0.38 20.97 -4.52
CA PRO A 67 -0.84 21.77 -4.49
C PRO A 67 -1.36 21.95 -3.05
N GLN A 68 -1.87 23.13 -2.71
CA GLN A 68 -2.26 23.45 -1.32
C GLN A 68 -3.27 22.45 -0.73
N ARG A 69 -4.26 22.00 -1.53
CA ARG A 69 -5.24 21.01 -1.08
C ARG A 69 -4.61 19.64 -0.81
N VAL A 70 -3.64 19.23 -1.62
CA VAL A 70 -2.87 17.99 -1.45
C VAL A 70 -2.02 18.06 -0.18
N LYS A 71 -1.36 19.20 0.07
CA LYS A 71 -0.63 19.45 1.32
C LYS A 71 -1.53 19.33 2.55
N VAL A 72 -2.71 19.93 2.53
CA VAL A 72 -3.70 19.80 3.62
C VAL A 72 -4.12 18.33 3.80
N GLY A 73 -4.43 17.63 2.70
CA GLY A 73 -4.78 16.21 2.74
C GLY A 73 -3.70 15.33 3.35
N PHE A 74 -2.44 15.58 2.98
CA PHE A 74 -1.27 14.91 3.53
C PHE A 74 -1.15 15.11 5.05
N LEU A 75 -1.27 16.34 5.54
CA LEU A 75 -1.19 16.63 6.98
C LEU A 75 -2.33 15.95 7.75
N LEU A 76 -3.55 15.96 7.21
CA LEU A 76 -4.70 15.29 7.81
C LEU A 76 -4.49 13.78 7.99
N VAL A 77 -3.77 13.11 7.08
CA VAL A 77 -3.54 11.65 7.15
C VAL A 77 -2.26 11.26 7.88
N SER A 78 -1.24 12.12 7.91
CA SER A 78 0.08 11.85 8.51
C SER A 78 0.25 12.39 9.93
N GLU A 79 -0.55 13.41 10.27
CA GLU A 79 -0.59 14.12 11.54
C GLU A 79 -2.07 14.25 11.98
N SER A 80 -2.84 13.18 11.81
CA SER A 80 -4.27 13.15 12.15
C SER A 80 -4.57 13.60 13.58
N PRO A 81 -3.78 13.24 14.62
CA PRO A 81 -4.05 13.66 15.99
C PRO A 81 -4.06 15.18 16.17
N GLU A 82 -3.15 15.89 15.50
CA GLU A 82 -3.01 17.34 15.54
C GLU A 82 -4.06 18.05 14.66
N ASN A 83 -4.45 17.47 13.54
CA ASN A 83 -5.29 18.17 12.57
C ASN A 83 -6.78 17.87 12.71
N ILE A 84 -7.13 16.61 13.01
CA ILE A 84 -8.51 16.13 13.11
C ILE A 84 -8.75 15.18 14.29
N GLY A 85 -7.80 15.03 15.21
CA GLY A 85 -7.88 14.11 16.33
C GLY A 85 -7.89 14.82 17.68
N PRO A 86 -7.62 14.11 18.77
CA PRO A 86 -7.76 14.64 20.12
C PRO A 86 -6.92 15.90 20.41
N GLN A 87 -5.82 16.11 19.67
CA GLN A 87 -4.91 17.23 19.85
C GLN A 87 -5.26 18.44 18.98
N ALA A 88 -6.31 18.35 18.14
CA ALA A 88 -6.69 19.46 17.28
C ALA A 88 -7.11 20.70 18.09
N PRO A 89 -6.59 21.91 17.76
CA PRO A 89 -6.91 23.12 18.50
C PRO A 89 -8.39 23.46 18.50
N ASP A 90 -9.07 23.26 17.36
CA ASP A 90 -10.51 23.46 17.22
C ASP A 90 -11.28 22.17 17.59
N PRO A 91 -12.05 22.16 18.69
CA PRO A 91 -12.86 21.01 19.08
C PRO A 91 -13.86 20.55 18.01
N ASN A 92 -14.32 21.44 17.14
CA ASN A 92 -15.27 21.11 16.08
C ASN A 92 -14.62 20.25 14.97
N LYS A 93 -13.30 20.31 14.85
CA LYS A 93 -12.51 19.52 13.90
C LYS A 93 -12.01 18.20 14.47
N ARG A 94 -12.30 17.89 15.73
CA ARG A 94 -11.95 16.61 16.36
C ARG A 94 -12.88 15.51 15.87
N TYR A 95 -12.51 14.85 14.78
CA TYR A 95 -13.21 13.72 14.18
C TYR A 95 -12.64 12.37 14.63
N ALA A 96 -11.32 12.22 14.72
CA ALA A 96 -10.67 11.04 15.28
C ALA A 96 -10.75 11.03 16.82
N GLY A 97 -10.97 9.85 17.39
CA GLY A 97 -11.10 9.63 18.83
C GLY A 97 -9.91 8.95 19.49
N ASN A 98 -8.85 8.66 18.74
CA ASN A 98 -7.56 8.19 19.24
C ASN A 98 -6.40 9.02 18.63
N ASN A 99 -5.17 8.82 19.11
CA ASN A 99 -3.98 9.51 18.61
C ASN A 99 -3.23 8.72 17.52
N LEU A 100 -3.89 7.80 16.82
CA LEU A 100 -3.34 7.20 15.60
C LEU A 100 -3.36 8.20 14.45
N SER A 101 -2.51 7.97 13.45
CA SER A 101 -2.55 8.59 12.13
C SER A 101 -2.85 7.52 11.08
N CYS A 102 -3.48 7.90 9.97
CA CYS A 102 -3.75 6.96 8.87
C CYS A 102 -2.46 6.26 8.40
N THR A 103 -1.35 6.99 8.39
CA THR A 103 -0.01 6.50 8.00
C THR A 103 0.63 5.52 8.98
N ASN A 104 0.04 5.29 10.16
CA ASN A 104 0.49 4.20 11.05
C ASN A 104 0.16 2.81 10.46
N CYS A 105 -0.85 2.71 9.61
CA CYS A 105 -1.20 1.47 8.90
C CYS A 105 -0.92 1.57 7.38
N HIS A 106 -1.05 2.76 6.81
CA HIS A 106 -0.80 3.03 5.40
C HIS A 106 0.63 3.55 5.22
N LEU A 107 1.57 2.62 5.12
CA LEU A 107 3.01 2.88 5.18
C LEU A 107 3.52 3.72 4.00
N GLN A 108 4.68 4.36 4.21
CA GLN A 108 5.28 5.32 3.26
C GLN A 108 4.27 6.36 2.78
N PHE A 109 3.55 6.96 3.73
CA PHE A 109 2.50 7.95 3.48
C PHE A 109 1.40 7.47 2.52
N GLY A 110 1.13 6.16 2.54
CA GLY A 110 0.14 5.51 1.70
C GLY A 110 0.63 5.07 0.32
N THR A 111 1.94 5.10 0.05
CA THR A 111 2.47 4.67 -1.26
C THR A 111 2.95 3.20 -1.28
N GLN A 112 3.23 2.61 -0.13
CA GLN A 112 3.83 1.27 -0.06
C GLN A 112 2.87 0.16 -0.52
N ALA A 113 3.27 -0.55 -1.57
CA ALA A 113 2.59 -1.75 -2.04
C ALA A 113 2.52 -2.81 -0.93
N GLY A 114 1.38 -3.48 -0.82
CA GLY A 114 1.13 -4.49 0.21
C GLY A 114 0.83 -3.96 1.61
N SER A 115 0.79 -2.63 1.82
CA SER A 115 0.33 -2.00 3.07
C SER A 115 -0.98 -1.23 2.87
N GLY A 116 -1.87 -1.71 2.01
CA GLY A 116 -3.15 -1.04 1.73
C GLY A 116 -2.96 0.33 1.08
N SER A 117 -2.07 0.42 0.09
CA SER A 117 -1.70 1.67 -0.59
C SER A 117 -2.90 2.46 -1.13
N TRP A 118 -2.77 3.79 -1.05
CA TRP A 118 -3.69 4.76 -1.63
C TRP A 118 -3.40 5.03 -3.11
N VAL A 119 -2.27 4.57 -3.63
CA VAL A 119 -1.97 4.65 -5.06
C VAL A 119 -3.06 3.95 -5.87
N GLY A 120 -3.67 4.71 -6.79
CA GLY A 120 -4.79 4.26 -7.62
C GLY A 120 -6.08 3.95 -6.84
N VAL A 121 -6.20 4.39 -5.57
CA VAL A 121 -7.39 4.06 -4.78
C VAL A 121 -8.66 4.71 -5.32
N ALA A 122 -8.58 5.94 -5.83
CA ALA A 122 -9.72 6.65 -6.39
C ALA A 122 -10.35 5.90 -7.58
N ASN A 123 -9.51 5.30 -8.43
CA ASN A 123 -9.95 4.50 -9.59
C ASN A 123 -10.76 3.25 -9.20
N ARG A 124 -10.68 2.83 -7.93
CA ARG A 124 -11.39 1.67 -7.40
C ARG A 124 -12.74 2.02 -6.77
N PHE A 125 -13.17 3.28 -6.86
CA PHE A 125 -14.46 3.75 -6.34
C PHE A 125 -15.28 4.44 -7.45
N PRO A 126 -16.62 4.37 -7.39
CA PRO A 126 -17.43 3.73 -6.37
C PRO A 126 -17.34 2.19 -6.41
N GLN A 127 -17.50 1.54 -5.25
CA GLN A 127 -17.49 0.07 -5.16
C GLN A 127 -18.51 -0.46 -4.16
N PHE A 128 -18.93 -1.71 -4.38
CA PHE A 128 -19.74 -2.42 -3.40
C PHE A 128 -18.95 -2.76 -2.14
N GLY A 129 -19.47 -2.36 -0.98
CA GLY A 129 -18.90 -2.68 0.32
C GLY A 129 -19.83 -3.59 1.13
N GLY A 130 -19.39 -4.82 1.41
CA GLY A 130 -20.22 -5.79 2.15
C GLY A 130 -20.64 -5.35 3.55
N ARG A 131 -19.88 -4.44 4.19
CA ARG A 131 -20.24 -3.89 5.51
C ARG A 131 -21.46 -2.98 5.47
N ALA A 132 -21.64 -2.20 4.40
CA ALA A 132 -22.82 -1.37 4.19
C ALA A 132 -23.90 -2.11 3.37
N ASN A 133 -23.53 -3.21 2.72
CA ASN A 133 -24.35 -3.91 1.72
C ASN A 133 -24.86 -2.95 0.62
N ALA A 134 -23.99 -2.04 0.19
CA ALA A 134 -24.31 -0.98 -0.76
C ALA A 134 -23.05 -0.57 -1.55
N VAL A 135 -23.27 0.11 -2.68
CA VAL A 135 -22.21 0.81 -3.41
C VAL A 135 -21.92 2.14 -2.71
N GLY A 136 -20.66 2.39 -2.39
CA GLY A 136 -20.19 3.62 -1.74
C GLY A 136 -19.00 4.24 -2.48
N ASP A 137 -18.77 5.52 -2.19
CA ASP A 137 -17.65 6.30 -2.74
C ASP A 137 -16.39 6.21 -1.87
N LEU A 138 -15.32 6.92 -2.26
CA LEU A 138 -14.07 6.94 -1.49
C LEU A 138 -14.27 7.65 -0.14
N GLN A 139 -15.14 8.66 -0.05
CA GLN A 139 -15.49 9.33 1.18
C GLN A 139 -16.17 8.37 2.18
N ASP A 140 -17.05 7.49 1.73
CA ASP A 140 -17.63 6.41 2.54
C ASP A 140 -16.55 5.48 3.09
N ARG A 141 -15.56 5.14 2.25
CA ARG A 141 -14.44 4.31 2.68
C ARG A 141 -13.58 4.98 3.74
N ILE A 142 -13.29 6.28 3.59
CA ILE A 142 -12.55 7.11 4.56
C ILE A 142 -13.33 7.17 5.87
N ASN A 143 -14.63 7.50 5.81
CA ASN A 143 -15.50 7.53 6.98
C ASN A 143 -15.60 6.17 7.69
N GLY A 144 -15.59 5.08 6.92
CA GLY A 144 -15.49 3.73 7.47
C GLY A 144 -14.21 3.49 8.28
N CYS A 145 -13.07 4.06 7.88
CA CYS A 145 -11.82 4.07 8.67
C CYS A 145 -11.95 4.96 9.92
N MET A 146 -12.55 6.14 9.79
CA MET A 146 -12.66 7.10 10.90
C MET A 146 -13.44 6.53 12.08
N GLU A 147 -14.57 5.87 11.82
CA GLU A 147 -15.39 5.23 12.86
C GLU A 147 -14.74 4.01 13.52
N ARG A 148 -13.65 3.49 12.94
CA ARG A 148 -13.09 2.18 13.29
C ARG A 148 -11.63 2.27 13.69
N SER A 149 -10.76 2.45 12.70
CA SER A 149 -9.32 2.61 12.90
C SER A 149 -9.00 3.83 13.75
N MET A 150 -9.70 4.94 13.50
CA MET A 150 -9.47 6.20 14.23
C MET A 150 -10.37 6.37 15.46
N ASN A 151 -11.17 5.33 15.80
CA ASN A 151 -12.10 5.31 16.92
C ASN A 151 -12.96 6.60 17.06
N GLY A 152 -13.36 7.18 15.93
CA GLY A 152 -13.93 8.52 15.86
C GLY A 152 -15.33 8.55 15.26
N LYS A 153 -15.66 9.71 14.69
CA LYS A 153 -16.90 9.98 13.96
C LYS A 153 -16.61 10.29 12.50
N LYS A 154 -17.65 10.20 11.67
CA LYS A 154 -17.57 10.56 10.24
C LYS A 154 -17.25 12.05 10.07
N LEU A 155 -16.46 12.36 9.05
CA LEU A 155 -16.40 13.71 8.48
C LEU A 155 -17.61 13.93 7.56
N PRO A 156 -18.18 15.14 7.49
CA PRO A 156 -19.15 15.48 6.46
C PRO A 156 -18.57 15.25 5.07
N LYS A 157 -19.33 14.64 4.15
CA LYS A 157 -18.83 14.21 2.84
C LYS A 157 -18.36 15.36 1.94
N ASP A 158 -18.87 16.56 2.20
CA ASP A 158 -18.59 17.83 1.52
C ASP A 158 -17.62 18.73 2.30
N SER A 159 -17.12 18.27 3.46
CA SER A 159 -16.14 19.01 4.26
C SER A 159 -14.81 19.20 3.53
N GLN A 160 -14.13 20.30 3.81
CA GLN A 160 -12.81 20.57 3.24
C GLN A 160 -11.80 19.49 3.63
N GLU A 161 -11.92 18.95 4.84
CA GLU A 161 -11.06 17.91 5.38
C GLU A 161 -11.13 16.63 4.54
N ILE A 162 -12.32 16.08 4.30
CA ILE A 162 -12.42 14.83 3.53
C ILE A 162 -12.08 15.03 2.05
N LEU A 163 -12.44 16.19 1.48
CA LEU A 163 -12.09 16.53 0.10
C LEU A 163 -10.58 16.71 -0.08
N ALA A 164 -9.88 17.22 0.93
CA ALA A 164 -8.42 17.31 0.91
C ALA A 164 -7.76 15.93 1.01
N ILE A 165 -8.28 15.04 1.86
CA ILE A 165 -7.80 13.66 1.95
C ILE A 165 -7.97 12.95 0.60
N VAL A 166 -9.13 13.09 -0.05
CA VAL A 166 -9.38 12.53 -1.40
C VAL A 166 -8.39 13.10 -2.41
N ALA A 167 -8.20 14.42 -2.44
CA ALA A 167 -7.26 15.05 -3.37
C ALA A 167 -5.82 14.55 -3.19
N TYR A 168 -5.38 14.31 -1.95
CA TYR A 168 -4.07 13.70 -1.69
C TYR A 168 -4.00 12.26 -2.23
N MET A 169 -5.03 11.44 -2.00
CA MET A 169 -5.07 10.06 -2.50
C MET A 169 -5.09 9.98 -4.03
N GLU A 170 -5.80 10.89 -4.70
CA GLU A 170 -5.81 11.02 -6.17
C GLU A 170 -4.42 11.42 -6.69
N TRP A 171 -3.81 12.44 -6.08
CA TRP A 171 -2.50 12.94 -6.47
C TRP A 171 -1.40 11.87 -6.42
N LEU A 172 -1.42 10.98 -5.41
CA LEU A 172 -0.42 9.91 -5.29
C LEU A 172 -0.35 8.98 -6.52
N GLY A 173 -1.48 8.78 -7.20
CA GLY A 173 -1.64 7.87 -8.33
C GLY A 173 -1.82 8.57 -9.68
N GLU A 174 -1.53 9.86 -9.77
CA GLU A 174 -1.61 10.59 -11.04
C GLU A 174 -0.72 9.93 -12.11
N ASP A 175 -1.27 9.76 -13.31
CA ASP A 175 -0.65 9.06 -14.45
C ASP A 175 -0.32 7.57 -14.21
N LEU A 176 -0.92 6.93 -13.20
CA LEU A 176 -0.72 5.49 -12.92
C LEU A 176 -1.14 4.64 -14.12
N PRO A 177 -0.23 3.81 -14.68
CA PRO A 177 -0.59 2.87 -15.74
C PRO A 177 -1.60 1.83 -15.26
N GLN A 178 -2.65 1.60 -16.05
CA GLN A 178 -3.80 0.76 -15.67
C GLN A 178 -3.38 -0.67 -15.30
N GLU A 179 -2.43 -1.24 -16.03
CA GLU A 179 -1.95 -2.60 -15.79
C GLU A 179 -1.18 -2.76 -14.47
N ARG A 180 -0.74 -1.64 -13.86
CA ARG A 180 -0.01 -1.61 -12.58
C ARG A 180 -0.90 -1.31 -11.38
N GLU A 181 -2.18 -0.99 -11.57
CA GLU A 181 -3.10 -0.67 -10.46
C GLU A 181 -3.19 -1.79 -9.41
N ASN A 182 -3.10 -3.05 -9.85
CA ASN A 182 -3.18 -4.20 -8.97
C ASN A 182 -1.95 -4.35 -8.06
N GLU A 183 -0.80 -3.76 -8.38
CA GLU A 183 0.42 -3.82 -7.56
C GLU A 183 0.19 -3.20 -6.17
N PHE A 184 -0.69 -2.21 -6.08
CA PHE A 184 -0.91 -1.39 -4.88
C PHE A 184 -2.16 -1.81 -4.08
N LYS A 185 -2.88 -2.84 -4.52
CA LYS A 185 -4.19 -3.18 -3.95
C LYS A 185 -4.05 -4.01 -2.67
N GLY A 186 -4.49 -3.42 -1.55
CA GLY A 186 -4.73 -4.14 -0.29
C GLY A 186 -3.49 -4.75 0.36
N PHE A 187 -3.67 -5.87 1.05
CA PHE A 187 -2.61 -6.67 1.64
C PHE A 187 -2.45 -7.99 0.87
N PRO A 188 -1.22 -8.49 0.67
CA PRO A 188 -0.97 -9.82 0.13
C PRO A 188 -1.61 -10.87 1.03
N LYS A 189 -2.16 -11.93 0.42
CA LYS A 189 -2.78 -13.02 1.17
C LYS A 189 -1.73 -13.91 1.81
N ILE A 190 -2.04 -14.44 2.98
CA ILE A 190 -1.31 -15.55 3.61
C ILE A 190 -2.05 -16.87 3.37
N LYS A 191 -1.33 -17.99 3.48
CA LYS A 191 -1.96 -19.29 3.73
C LYS A 191 -2.44 -19.29 5.18
N ILE A 192 -3.76 -19.26 5.37
CA ILE A 192 -4.36 -19.30 6.70
C ILE A 192 -4.09 -20.68 7.32
N PRO A 193 -3.43 -20.77 8.48
CA PRO A 193 -3.22 -22.04 9.15
C PRO A 193 -4.54 -22.75 9.47
N GLU A 194 -4.57 -24.08 9.41
CA GLU A 194 -5.74 -24.91 9.72
C GLU A 194 -5.87 -25.19 11.23
N VAL A 195 -5.36 -24.26 12.03
CA VAL A 195 -5.29 -24.37 13.49
C VAL A 195 -5.85 -23.11 14.13
N ARG A 196 -6.28 -23.26 15.38
CA ARG A 196 -6.55 -22.12 16.24
C ARG A 196 -5.26 -21.32 16.48
N VAL A 197 -5.40 -20.02 16.66
CA VAL A 197 -4.34 -19.15 17.20
C VAL A 197 -3.79 -19.73 18.50
N ASP A 198 -2.46 -19.81 18.56
CA ASP A 198 -1.68 -20.14 19.75
C ASP A 198 -1.08 -18.85 20.33
N LEU A 199 -1.60 -18.42 21.48
CA LEU A 199 -1.21 -17.16 22.11
C LEU A 199 0.23 -17.20 22.66
N GLU A 200 0.74 -18.37 23.05
CA GLU A 200 2.12 -18.50 23.54
C GLU A 200 3.12 -18.40 22.39
N LYS A 201 2.83 -19.06 21.25
CA LYS A 201 3.59 -18.85 20.01
C LYS A 201 3.54 -17.39 19.58
N GLY A 202 2.34 -16.79 19.60
CA GLY A 202 2.14 -15.39 19.24
C GLY A 202 2.93 -14.43 20.13
N LYS A 203 2.93 -14.68 21.45
CA LYS A 203 3.74 -13.93 22.42
C LYS A 203 5.24 -14.08 22.15
N SER A 204 5.71 -15.30 21.89
CA SER A 204 7.13 -15.53 21.59
C SER A 204 7.59 -14.75 20.36
N VAL A 205 6.77 -14.70 19.30
CA VAL A 205 7.05 -13.86 18.12
C VAL A 205 7.01 -12.38 18.49
N TYR A 206 6.04 -11.94 19.29
CA TYR A 206 5.93 -10.56 19.74
C TYR A 206 7.17 -10.09 20.51
N ASP A 207 7.62 -10.87 21.48
CA ASP A 207 8.78 -10.57 22.32
C ASP A 207 10.05 -10.43 21.46
N ARG A 208 10.20 -11.29 20.43
CA ARG A 208 11.37 -11.32 19.56
C ARG A 208 11.37 -10.22 18.50
N GLU A 209 10.21 -9.89 17.94
CA GLU A 209 10.11 -9.15 16.67
C GLU A 209 9.36 -7.82 16.78
N CYS A 210 8.57 -7.60 17.84
CA CYS A 210 7.63 -6.47 17.95
C CYS A 210 7.91 -5.57 19.16
N LEU A 211 8.33 -6.16 20.29
CA LEU A 211 8.43 -5.50 21.59
C LEU A 211 9.28 -4.23 21.58
N VAL A 212 10.41 -4.24 20.86
CA VAL A 212 11.35 -3.10 20.83
C VAL A 212 10.71 -1.80 20.32
N CYS A 213 9.73 -1.90 19.41
CA CYS A 213 9.05 -0.75 18.82
C CYS A 213 7.69 -0.49 19.47
N HIS A 214 6.92 -1.55 19.73
CA HIS A 214 5.55 -1.43 20.21
C HIS A 214 5.40 -1.47 21.74
N GLY A 215 6.49 -1.77 22.46
CA GLY A 215 6.51 -1.82 23.93
C GLY A 215 6.01 -3.15 24.49
N ALA A 216 6.35 -3.43 25.75
CA ALA A 216 5.93 -4.67 26.42
C ALA A 216 4.41 -4.78 26.59
N ASP A 217 3.73 -3.63 26.73
CA ASP A 217 2.27 -3.53 26.89
C ASP A 217 1.60 -3.01 25.61
N GLY A 218 2.28 -3.09 24.45
CA GLY A 218 1.73 -2.67 23.16
C GLY A 218 1.35 -1.19 23.09
N GLN A 219 1.89 -0.36 23.99
CA GLN A 219 1.57 1.06 24.15
C GLN A 219 2.18 1.96 23.05
N GLY A 220 3.11 1.43 22.26
CA GLY A 220 3.82 2.17 21.23
C GLY A 220 4.79 3.22 21.78
N ILE A 221 5.33 4.03 20.87
CA ILE A 221 6.26 5.13 21.17
C ILE A 221 5.73 6.39 20.48
N LYS A 222 5.50 7.45 21.27
CA LYS A 222 5.06 8.76 20.75
C LYS A 222 6.18 9.44 19.95
N LYS A 223 5.81 10.29 19.00
CA LYS A 223 6.78 11.21 18.36
C LYS A 223 7.31 12.21 19.40
N THR A 224 8.46 12.83 19.12
CA THR A 224 9.05 13.88 19.96
C THR A 224 8.05 15.02 20.22
N ASP A 225 7.36 15.44 19.17
CA ASP A 225 6.15 16.27 19.30
C ASP A 225 4.94 15.34 19.47
N THR A 226 4.46 15.23 20.70
CA THR A 226 3.36 14.32 21.03
C THR A 226 2.03 14.75 20.43
N SER A 227 1.88 16.01 20.01
CA SER A 227 0.67 16.47 19.33
C SER A 227 0.45 15.75 18.00
N LYS A 228 1.54 15.27 17.38
CA LYS A 228 1.58 14.56 16.10
C LYS A 228 1.37 13.05 16.21
N GLY A 229 1.07 12.55 17.42
CA GLY A 229 0.77 11.15 17.69
C GLY A 229 1.98 10.25 17.84
N TYR A 230 1.91 9.07 17.22
CA TYR A 230 2.85 7.96 17.44
C TYR A 230 3.89 7.80 16.33
N LEU A 231 5.14 7.54 16.73
CA LEU A 231 6.21 7.03 15.87
C LEU A 231 5.98 5.53 15.61
N TYR A 232 5.78 4.76 16.68
CA TYR A 232 5.31 3.38 16.62
C TYR A 232 3.93 3.31 17.31
N PRO A 233 2.86 2.90 16.61
CA PRO A 233 1.51 3.00 17.14
C PRO A 233 1.24 2.00 18.27
N PRO A 234 0.31 2.32 19.19
CA PRO A 234 -0.22 1.34 20.12
C PRO A 234 -1.01 0.26 19.38
N LEU A 235 -0.73 -1.00 19.70
CA LEU A 235 -1.36 -2.15 19.05
C LEU A 235 -2.66 -2.56 19.74
N TRP A 236 -2.81 -2.24 21.01
CA TRP A 236 -4.02 -2.42 21.83
C TRP A 236 -4.09 -1.34 22.91
N GLY A 237 -5.03 -1.46 23.83
CA GLY A 237 -5.27 -0.45 24.86
C GLY A 237 -6.16 0.70 24.37
N PRO A 238 -6.44 1.69 25.23
CA PRO A 238 -7.48 2.70 25.01
C PRO A 238 -7.22 3.64 23.83
N ASP A 239 -5.95 3.82 23.44
CA ASP A 239 -5.55 4.74 22.35
C ASP A 239 -5.29 4.03 21.00
N SER A 240 -5.66 2.74 20.89
CA SER A 240 -5.52 1.96 19.66
C SER A 240 -6.82 2.01 18.82
N PHE A 241 -6.84 1.25 17.71
CA PHE A 241 -8.03 1.04 16.90
C PHE A 241 -9.09 0.23 17.66
N ASN A 242 -10.37 0.46 17.37
CA ASN A 242 -11.46 -0.26 18.03
C ASN A 242 -11.71 -1.65 17.45
N ASN A 243 -12.53 -2.46 18.14
CA ASN A 243 -12.84 -3.83 17.73
C ASN A 243 -13.61 -3.96 16.39
N GLY A 244 -14.14 -2.86 15.86
CA GLY A 244 -14.77 -2.76 14.55
C GLY A 244 -13.78 -2.62 13.40
N ALA A 245 -12.51 -2.30 13.68
CA ALA A 245 -11.49 -2.09 12.66
C ALA A 245 -11.10 -3.39 11.94
N GLY A 246 -10.77 -3.27 10.65
CA GLY A 246 -10.30 -4.39 9.86
C GLY A 246 -9.05 -5.04 10.46
N MET A 247 -8.19 -4.25 11.11
CA MET A 247 -6.96 -4.69 11.78
C MET A 247 -7.23 -5.51 13.06
N HIS A 248 -8.44 -5.46 13.63
CA HIS A 248 -8.80 -6.32 14.76
C HIS A 248 -9.11 -7.77 14.33
N ARG A 249 -9.22 -8.03 13.03
CA ARG A 249 -9.47 -9.36 12.49
C ARG A 249 -8.14 -10.08 12.28
N VAL A 250 -7.98 -11.25 12.90
CA VAL A 250 -6.72 -12.01 12.91
C VAL A 250 -6.15 -12.22 11.51
N ILE A 251 -6.97 -12.64 10.53
CA ILE A 251 -6.49 -12.87 9.17
C ILE A 251 -5.97 -11.58 8.53
N THR A 252 -6.69 -10.47 8.69
CA THR A 252 -6.30 -9.18 8.10
C THR A 252 -5.02 -8.63 8.74
N ALA A 253 -4.90 -8.76 10.06
CA ALA A 253 -3.69 -8.36 10.77
C ALA A 253 -2.50 -9.24 10.37
N ALA A 254 -2.67 -10.55 10.25
CA ALA A 254 -1.62 -11.48 9.86
C ALA A 254 -1.07 -11.16 8.46
N GLU A 255 -1.94 -10.83 7.50
CA GLU A 255 -1.50 -10.39 6.17
C GLU A 255 -0.71 -9.08 6.20
N PHE A 256 -1.15 -8.09 6.98
CA PHE A 256 -0.42 -6.84 7.14
C PHE A 256 0.94 -7.09 7.78
N ILE A 257 0.99 -7.87 8.85
CA ILE A 257 2.20 -8.21 9.61
C ILE A 257 3.18 -8.96 8.72
N LYS A 258 2.74 -10.03 8.04
CA LYS A 258 3.57 -10.82 7.12
C LYS A 258 4.29 -9.96 6.09
N SER A 259 3.58 -8.98 5.53
CA SER A 259 4.06 -8.20 4.40
C SER A 259 4.81 -6.94 4.79
N ASN A 260 4.70 -6.47 6.04
CA ASN A 260 5.21 -5.15 6.42
C ASN A 260 5.95 -5.11 7.77
N MET A 261 5.87 -6.17 8.57
CA MET A 261 6.47 -6.23 9.91
C MET A 261 7.45 -7.41 10.05
N PRO A 262 8.58 -7.22 10.76
CA PRO A 262 9.03 -5.99 11.41
C PRO A 262 9.38 -4.86 10.43
N PHE A 263 9.10 -3.62 10.85
CA PHE A 263 9.27 -2.44 10.00
C PHE A 263 10.71 -2.28 9.51
N GLY A 264 10.88 -2.03 8.21
CA GLY A 264 12.19 -1.89 7.56
C GLY A 264 12.93 -3.21 7.29
N LEU A 265 12.43 -4.34 7.81
CA LEU A 265 13.02 -5.67 7.60
C LEU A 265 12.14 -6.57 6.71
N ALA A 266 10.82 -6.44 6.82
CA ALA A 266 9.87 -7.21 6.02
C ALA A 266 9.31 -6.40 4.85
N THR A 267 9.13 -7.07 3.72
CA THR A 267 8.34 -6.58 2.59
C THR A 267 7.46 -7.71 2.07
N TYR A 268 6.43 -7.41 1.27
CA TYR A 268 5.60 -8.47 0.68
C TYR A 268 6.37 -9.41 -0.25
N LYS A 269 7.52 -8.99 -0.80
CA LYS A 269 8.40 -9.82 -1.63
C LYS A 269 9.42 -10.61 -0.82
N ASN A 270 9.82 -10.07 0.32
CA ASN A 270 10.76 -10.68 1.24
C ASN A 270 10.21 -10.60 2.67
N PRO A 271 9.21 -11.44 3.00
CA PRO A 271 8.61 -11.43 4.32
C PRO A 271 9.58 -12.01 5.36
N LYS A 272 9.60 -11.42 6.55
CA LYS A 272 10.47 -11.89 7.65
C LYS A 272 9.87 -13.07 8.41
N LEU A 273 8.56 -13.01 8.67
CA LEU A 273 7.83 -14.03 9.41
C LEU A 273 7.24 -15.07 8.46
N THR A 274 7.04 -16.30 8.94
CA THR A 274 6.18 -17.29 8.26
C THR A 274 4.70 -16.92 8.34
N ASP A 275 3.86 -17.58 7.54
CA ASP A 275 2.40 -17.34 7.58
C ASP A 275 1.82 -17.74 8.93
N GLU A 276 2.33 -18.83 9.53
CA GLU A 276 1.93 -19.29 10.87
C GLU A 276 2.37 -18.32 11.97
N GLU A 277 3.61 -17.84 11.93
CA GLU A 277 4.09 -16.84 12.91
C GLU A 277 3.28 -15.54 12.82
N ALA A 278 3.03 -15.04 11.61
CA ALA A 278 2.22 -13.85 11.39
C ALA A 278 0.78 -14.04 11.88
N TYR A 279 0.22 -15.24 11.73
CA TYR A 279 -1.10 -15.61 12.22
C TYR A 279 -1.18 -15.62 13.75
N HIS A 280 -0.25 -16.30 14.41
CA HIS A 280 -0.25 -16.41 15.87
C HIS A 280 0.03 -15.06 16.53
N VAL A 281 0.98 -14.26 16.03
CA VAL A 281 1.26 -12.93 16.59
C VAL A 281 0.10 -11.94 16.35
N ALA A 282 -0.59 -12.04 15.21
CA ALA A 282 -1.82 -11.27 14.97
C ALA A 282 -2.92 -11.63 15.97
N GLY A 283 -3.07 -12.93 16.26
CA GLY A 283 -3.99 -13.43 17.28
C GLY A 283 -3.62 -12.96 18.69
N TYR A 284 -2.34 -12.99 19.05
CA TYR A 284 -1.83 -12.45 20.31
C TYR A 284 -2.15 -10.95 20.46
N ILE A 285 -1.81 -10.13 19.46
CA ILE A 285 -2.12 -8.69 19.45
C ILE A 285 -3.62 -8.41 19.60
N ASN A 286 -4.46 -9.20 18.93
CA ASN A 286 -5.92 -9.04 18.95
C ASN A 286 -6.60 -9.76 20.12
N SER A 287 -5.84 -10.40 21.03
CA SER A 287 -6.38 -10.94 22.27
C SER A 287 -6.58 -9.88 23.36
N PHE A 288 -5.91 -8.74 23.22
CA PHE A 288 -5.93 -7.65 24.20
C PHE A 288 -7.13 -6.70 24.05
N VAL A 289 -7.52 -6.11 25.17
CA VAL A 289 -8.63 -5.14 25.25
C VAL A 289 -8.29 -3.87 24.47
N ARG A 290 -9.32 -3.31 23.83
CA ARG A 290 -9.28 -2.08 23.02
C ARG A 290 -10.66 -1.41 23.06
N PRO A 291 -10.83 -0.19 22.51
CA PRO A 291 -12.13 0.45 22.44
C PRO A 291 -13.16 -0.42 21.70
N VAL A 292 -14.41 -0.36 22.15
CA VAL A 292 -15.53 -1.07 21.55
C VAL A 292 -16.28 -0.12 20.62
N LYS A 293 -16.43 -0.51 19.36
CA LYS A 293 -17.25 0.22 18.40
C LYS A 293 -18.72 0.10 18.80
N ALA A 294 -19.43 1.22 18.87
CA ALA A 294 -20.88 1.22 19.02
C ALA A 294 -21.59 0.69 17.77
N ASN A 295 -22.80 0.15 17.97
CA ASN A 295 -23.74 -0.28 16.92
C ASN A 295 -23.12 -1.26 15.91
N THR A 296 -22.43 -2.28 16.39
CA THR A 296 -21.78 -3.31 15.56
C THR A 296 -22.79 -4.24 14.89
N GLU A 297 -23.99 -4.37 15.43
CA GLU A 297 -25.10 -5.16 14.90
C GLU A 297 -25.63 -4.59 13.56
N ALA A 298 -25.47 -3.28 13.34
CA ALA A 298 -25.78 -2.62 12.07
C ALA A 298 -24.72 -2.86 10.98
N ASP A 299 -23.49 -3.27 11.35
CA ASP A 299 -22.49 -3.66 10.37
C ASP A 299 -22.90 -4.97 9.68
N TYR A 300 -22.70 -5.03 8.37
CA TYR A 300 -23.08 -6.16 7.52
C TYR A 300 -24.57 -6.47 7.62
N PRO A 301 -25.47 -5.66 7.02
CA PRO A 301 -26.89 -5.95 6.99
C PRO A 301 -27.19 -7.38 6.50
N ASP A 302 -26.50 -7.80 5.43
CA ASP A 302 -26.38 -9.22 5.09
C ASP A 302 -25.22 -9.84 5.87
N LYS A 303 -25.54 -10.65 6.89
CA LYS A 303 -24.56 -11.33 7.75
C LYS A 303 -23.69 -12.33 6.98
N LYS A 304 -24.11 -12.79 5.80
CA LYS A 304 -23.29 -13.64 4.92
C LYS A 304 -22.12 -12.87 4.30
N LEU A 305 -22.17 -11.54 4.24
CA LEU A 305 -21.06 -10.71 3.78
C LEU A 305 -20.05 -10.40 4.90
N LYS A 306 -20.37 -10.75 6.15
CA LYS A 306 -19.47 -10.58 7.29
C LYS A 306 -18.22 -11.45 7.12
N PRO A 307 -17.02 -10.89 7.18
CA PRO A 307 -15.82 -11.68 6.97
C PRO A 307 -15.53 -12.63 8.12
N VAL A 308 -14.88 -13.74 7.80
CA VAL A 308 -14.83 -14.93 8.68
C VAL A 308 -14.17 -14.65 10.03
N SER A 309 -13.15 -13.80 10.07
CA SER A 309 -12.40 -13.46 11.29
C SER A 309 -12.93 -12.22 12.02
N THR A 310 -14.20 -11.87 11.80
CA THR A 310 -14.85 -10.75 12.49
C THR A 310 -15.20 -11.16 13.92
N SER A 311 -14.48 -10.61 14.89
CA SER A 311 -14.59 -10.88 16.34
C SER A 311 -15.93 -10.54 17.02
N TYR A 312 -16.92 -9.99 16.31
CA TYR A 312 -18.19 -9.56 16.89
C TYR A 312 -19.39 -10.01 16.04
N GLY A 313 -20.45 -10.41 16.74
CA GLY A 313 -21.69 -10.90 16.16
C GLY A 313 -22.65 -9.80 15.69
N PRO A 314 -23.89 -10.17 15.30
CA PRO A 314 -24.32 -11.54 15.05
C PRO A 314 -23.72 -12.11 13.75
N TRP A 315 -23.71 -13.43 13.59
CA TRP A 315 -23.30 -14.14 12.36
C TRP A 315 -24.50 -14.84 11.72
N ALA A 316 -24.32 -15.35 10.50
CA ALA A 316 -25.35 -16.16 9.83
C ALA A 316 -25.22 -17.67 10.16
N ASP A 317 -24.22 -18.03 10.96
CA ASP A 317 -23.88 -19.37 11.37
C ASP A 317 -23.99 -19.49 12.90
N ASN A 318 -23.70 -20.69 13.43
CA ASN A 318 -23.77 -21.01 14.86
C ASN A 318 -22.39 -21.20 15.51
N PHE A 319 -21.30 -20.80 14.86
CA PHE A 319 -19.96 -20.91 15.45
C PHE A 319 -19.80 -19.90 16.59
N SER A 320 -18.91 -20.22 17.55
CA SER A 320 -18.71 -19.35 18.70
C SER A 320 -17.98 -18.06 18.30
N GLN A 321 -18.23 -16.98 19.04
CA GLN A 321 -17.45 -15.74 18.91
C GLN A 321 -15.95 -16.01 19.04
N GLU A 322 -15.58 -16.92 19.94
CA GLU A 322 -14.20 -17.30 20.18
C GLU A 322 -13.56 -17.95 18.94
N GLN A 323 -14.31 -18.77 18.19
CA GLN A 323 -13.82 -19.36 16.94
C GLN A 323 -13.75 -18.32 15.81
N HIS A 324 -14.70 -17.38 15.73
CA HIS A 324 -14.58 -16.24 14.82
C HIS A 324 -13.42 -15.31 15.16
N HIS A 325 -12.98 -15.29 16.42
CA HIS A 325 -11.85 -14.46 16.84
C HIS A 325 -10.51 -15.15 16.58
N PHE A 326 -10.39 -16.44 16.94
CA PHE A 326 -9.09 -17.14 16.99
C PHE A 326 -8.98 -18.35 16.05
N GLY A 327 -10.02 -18.68 15.30
CA GLY A 327 -10.06 -19.87 14.47
C GLY A 327 -10.18 -21.18 15.27
N PRO A 328 -9.98 -22.35 14.61
CA PRO A 328 -9.65 -22.48 13.19
C PRO A 328 -10.78 -21.95 12.30
N PHE A 329 -10.39 -21.31 11.19
CA PHE A 329 -11.33 -20.58 10.33
C PHE A 329 -11.94 -21.46 9.23
N GLN A 330 -11.28 -22.56 8.89
CA GLN A 330 -11.65 -23.48 7.81
C GLN A 330 -13.04 -24.10 8.02
N PRO A 331 -13.42 -24.59 9.21
CA PRO A 331 -14.78 -25.10 9.42
C PRO A 331 -15.87 -24.05 9.13
N ILE A 332 -15.61 -22.77 9.45
CA ILE A 332 -16.53 -21.67 9.14
C ILE A 332 -16.56 -21.44 7.62
N MET A 333 -15.40 -21.40 6.96
CA MET A 333 -15.32 -21.22 5.51
C MET A 333 -16.05 -22.34 4.75
N GLU A 334 -15.84 -23.59 5.14
CA GLU A 334 -16.49 -24.78 4.61
C GLU A 334 -18.01 -24.70 4.79
N TYR A 335 -18.48 -24.38 6.00
CA TYR A 335 -19.90 -24.17 6.25
C TYR A 335 -20.54 -23.19 5.27
N TYR A 336 -19.91 -22.03 5.01
CA TYR A 336 -20.44 -21.06 4.07
C TYR A 336 -20.36 -21.50 2.60
N LYS A 337 -19.33 -22.27 2.24
CA LYS A 337 -19.21 -22.85 0.91
C LYS A 337 -20.32 -23.89 0.67
N GLU A 338 -20.59 -24.75 1.63
CA GLU A 338 -21.59 -25.81 1.51
C GLU A 338 -23.03 -25.29 1.58
N ASN A 339 -23.32 -24.39 2.53
CA ASN A 339 -24.69 -23.96 2.81
C ASN A 339 -25.14 -22.76 1.97
N TYR A 340 -24.21 -21.96 1.44
CA TYR A 340 -24.54 -20.76 0.67
C TYR A 340 -23.79 -20.64 -0.66
N ASN A 341 -22.90 -21.57 -0.99
CA ASN A 341 -21.98 -21.45 -2.13
C ASN A 341 -21.15 -20.15 -2.10
N ILE A 342 -20.78 -19.70 -0.89
CA ILE A 342 -19.99 -18.47 -0.68
C ILE A 342 -18.57 -18.85 -0.27
N GLU A 343 -17.58 -18.38 -1.03
CA GLU A 343 -16.18 -18.43 -0.61
C GLU A 343 -15.90 -17.29 0.37
N LYS A 344 -15.86 -17.63 1.65
CA LYS A 344 -15.56 -16.66 2.70
C LYS A 344 -14.11 -16.20 2.62
N VAL A 345 -13.96 -14.88 2.65
CA VAL A 345 -12.66 -14.20 2.70
C VAL A 345 -12.51 -13.39 3.99
N LYS A 346 -11.35 -12.73 4.11
CA LYS A 346 -10.82 -11.97 5.26
C LYS A 346 -11.66 -10.82 5.78
#